data_AF-A0A2T3AZ59-F1
#
_entry.id   AF-A0A2T3AZ59-F1
#
_cell.length_a   1.000
_cell.length_b   1.000
_cell.length_c   1.000
_cell.angle_alpha   90.00
_cell.angle_beta   90.00
_cell.angle_gamma   90.00
#
_symmetry.space_group_name_H-M   'P 1'
#
loop_
_entity.id
_entity.type
_entity.pdbx_description
1 polymer ?
#
loop_
_entity_poly.entity_id
_entity_poly.type
_entity_poly.pdbx_seq_one_letter_code
_entity_poly.pdbx_strand_id
1 'polypeptide(L)'
;PQVLEDDFLECFRIIVLGLVHGVQGFLPLIRQGSIKKAINHSSAMSDLEFINQAEIPMAGPYSASKASANVVMAKYSSALREEGILFLSISPGYVITEIEPSRYCEVDPTESQGMRDKFASHVPHFTRPLTPEESVTAC
;
A
#
# COMPACT_ATOMS: atom_id res chain seq x y z
N PRO A 1 -24.59 1.13 1.58
CA PRO A 1 -25.02 1.05 3.00
C PRO A 1 -24.05 1.84 3.88
N GLN A 2 -24.50 2.41 5.01
CA GLN A 2 -23.69 3.30 5.87
C GLN A 2 -22.33 2.71 6.24
N VAL A 3 -22.27 1.42 6.61
CA VAL A 3 -21.04 0.72 6.97
C VAL A 3 -19.98 0.81 5.86
N LEU A 4 -20.37 0.62 4.60
CA LEU A 4 -19.44 0.71 3.47
C LEU A 4 -18.88 2.13 3.32
N GLU A 5 -19.72 3.15 3.50
CA GLU A 5 -19.27 4.55 3.45
C GLU A 5 -18.28 4.85 4.58
N ASP A 6 -18.60 4.42 5.80
CA ASP A 6 -17.75 4.61 6.97
C ASP A 6 -16.38 3.93 6.77
N ASP A 7 -16.34 2.71 6.22
CA ASP A 7 -15.10 1.98 5.90
C ASP A 7 -14.22 2.76 4.90
N PHE A 8 -14.84 3.34 3.86
CA PHE A 8 -14.14 4.18 2.89
C PHE A 8 -13.58 5.45 3.54
N LEU A 9 -14.39 6.13 4.36
CA LEU A 9 -13.98 7.36 5.03
C LEU A 9 -12.86 7.11 6.05
N GLU A 10 -12.93 6.01 6.79
CA GLU A 10 -11.89 5.61 7.74
C GLU A 10 -10.59 5.26 7.03
N CYS A 11 -10.63 4.40 6.00
CA CYS A 11 -9.47 4.05 5.20
C CYS A 11 -8.82 5.29 4.58
N PHE A 12 -9.62 6.20 4.02
CA PHE A 12 -9.10 7.42 3.40
C PHE A 12 -8.44 8.35 4.42
N ARG A 13 -9.06 8.51 5.60
CA ARG A 13 -8.50 9.32 6.69
C ARG A 13 -7.15 8.78 7.16
N ILE A 14 -7.06 7.47 7.38
CA ILE A 14 -5.84 6.84 7.91
C ILE A 14 -4.74 6.81 6.83
N ILE A 15 -5.06 6.33 5.63
CA ILE A 15 -4.06 6.03 4.60
C ILE A 15 -3.70 7.30 3.81
N VAL A 16 -4.70 8.03 3.32
CA VAL A 16 -4.47 9.16 2.39
C VAL A 16 -4.16 10.43 3.17
N LEU A 17 -5.03 10.83 4.11
CA LEU A 17 -4.79 12.05 4.88
C LEU A 17 -3.60 11.89 5.85
N GLY A 18 -3.41 10.71 6.44
CA GLY A 18 -2.22 10.40 7.22
C GLY A 18 -0.92 10.60 6.43
N LEU A 19 -0.87 10.12 5.17
CA LEU A 19 0.26 10.35 4.27
C LEU A 19 0.46 11.84 3.97
N VAL A 20 -0.60 12.56 3.59
CA VAL A 20 -0.52 14.00 3.26
C VAL A 20 0.01 14.80 4.44
N HIS A 21 -0.54 14.58 5.65
CA HIS A 21 -0.08 15.26 6.85
C HIS A 21 1.37 14.92 7.19
N GLY A 22 1.76 13.64 7.05
CA GLY A 22 3.15 13.21 7.24
C GLY A 22 4.10 13.93 6.28
N VAL A 23 3.83 13.88 4.98
CA VAL A 23 4.66 14.56 3.98
C VAL A 23 4.73 16.06 4.27
N GLN A 24 3.61 16.73 4.50
CA GLN A 24 3.61 18.17 4.78
C GLN A 24 4.39 18.53 6.03
N GLY A 25 4.24 17.76 7.11
CA GLY A 25 4.95 17.98 8.37
C GLY A 25 6.46 17.81 8.25
N PHE A 26 6.92 16.81 7.49
CA PHE A 26 8.35 16.52 7.33
C PHE A 26 9.01 17.24 6.16
N LEU A 27 8.25 17.80 5.21
CA LEU A 27 8.79 18.43 4.00
C LEU A 27 9.83 19.52 4.28
N PRO A 28 9.66 20.44 5.26
CA PRO A 28 10.69 21.42 5.59
C PRO A 28 12.01 20.78 6.03
N LEU A 29 11.95 19.65 6.75
CA LEU A 29 13.12 18.91 7.21
C LEU A 29 13.79 18.15 6.06
N ILE A 30 13.00 17.52 5.18
CA ILE A 30 13.49 16.84 3.97
C ILE A 30 14.26 17.84 3.08
N ARG A 31 13.75 19.07 2.90
CA ARG A 31 14.42 20.12 2.11
C ARG A 31 15.80 20.49 2.66
N GLN A 32 15.96 20.48 3.99
CA GLN A 32 17.22 20.80 4.68
C GLN A 32 18.16 19.59 4.77
N GLY A 33 17.63 18.37 4.67
CA GLY A 33 18.40 17.14 4.74
C GLY A 33 19.29 16.90 3.52
N SER A 34 20.37 16.14 3.73
CA SER A 34 21.23 15.64 2.65
C SER A 34 20.56 14.50 1.85
N ILE A 35 19.61 13.79 2.45
CA ILE A 35 18.81 12.74 1.82
C ILE A 35 17.39 13.27 1.59
N LYS A 36 17.04 13.48 0.32
CA LYS A 36 15.76 14.07 -0.08
C LYS A 36 14.82 13.01 -0.64
N LYS A 37 14.26 12.18 0.24
CA LYS A 37 13.38 11.07 -0.15
C LYS A 37 12.15 11.00 0.76
N ALA A 38 10.99 10.74 0.17
CA ALA A 38 9.77 10.37 0.86
C ALA A 38 9.23 9.07 0.22
N ILE A 39 9.08 8.03 1.04
CA ILE A 39 8.64 6.71 0.58
C ILE A 39 7.29 6.39 1.23
N ASN A 40 6.31 6.04 0.41
CA ASN A 40 5.01 5.57 0.85
C ASN A 40 4.94 4.05 0.77
N HIS A 41 4.41 3.43 1.81
CA HIS A 41 4.17 2.00 1.87
C HIS A 41 2.86 1.66 1.17
N SER A 42 2.95 1.18 -0.06
CA SER A 42 1.84 0.86 -0.96
C SER A 42 1.46 -0.63 -0.91
N SER A 43 0.69 -1.10 -1.88
CA SER A 43 0.23 -2.50 -2.00
C SER A 43 0.00 -2.87 -3.46
N ALA A 44 0.21 -4.14 -3.84
CA ALA A 44 -0.20 -4.66 -5.14
C ALA A 44 -1.70 -4.45 -5.40
N MET A 45 -2.52 -4.45 -4.34
CA MET A 45 -3.96 -4.16 -4.42
C MET A 45 -4.30 -2.71 -4.78
N SER A 46 -3.29 -1.86 -4.98
CA SER A 46 -3.49 -0.49 -5.50
C SER A 46 -3.36 -0.40 -7.03
N ASP A 47 -2.95 -1.49 -7.68
CA ASP A 47 -2.74 -1.57 -9.10
C ASP A 47 -3.97 -2.16 -9.81
N LEU A 48 -4.50 -1.42 -10.78
CA LEU A 48 -5.74 -1.79 -11.48
C LEU A 48 -5.54 -3.03 -12.36
N GLU A 49 -4.36 -3.20 -12.96
CA GLU A 49 -4.07 -4.36 -13.81
C GLU A 49 -4.02 -5.62 -12.95
N PHE A 50 -3.30 -5.57 -11.83
CA PHE A 50 -3.23 -6.66 -10.87
C PHE A 50 -4.61 -7.04 -10.30
N ILE A 51 -5.42 -6.06 -9.89
CA ILE A 51 -6.77 -6.32 -9.36
C ILE A 51 -7.63 -7.08 -10.37
N ASN A 52 -7.60 -6.66 -11.64
CA ASN A 52 -8.43 -7.26 -12.68
C ASN A 52 -7.92 -8.63 -13.11
N GLN A 53 -6.60 -8.81 -13.25
CA GLN A 53 -6.01 -10.09 -13.66
C GLN A 53 -6.13 -11.14 -12.56
N ALA A 54 -5.80 -10.78 -11.31
CA ALA A 54 -5.90 -11.68 -10.17
C ALA A 54 -7.35 -11.88 -9.68
N GLU A 55 -8.32 -11.17 -10.26
CA GLU A 55 -9.75 -11.24 -9.93
C GLU A 55 -10.03 -11.11 -8.42
N ILE A 56 -9.33 -10.24 -7.70
CA ILE A 56 -9.45 -10.13 -6.23
C ILE A 56 -10.65 -9.22 -5.86
N PRO A 57 -11.77 -9.74 -5.30
CA PRO A 57 -12.98 -8.95 -5.11
C PRO A 57 -13.06 -8.26 -3.73
N MET A 58 -12.09 -8.51 -2.84
CA MET A 58 -12.14 -8.09 -1.44
C MET A 58 -11.34 -6.81 -1.17
N ALA A 59 -11.50 -6.25 0.02
CA ALA A 59 -10.75 -5.07 0.51
C ALA A 59 -10.85 -3.82 -0.39
N GLY A 60 -12.03 -3.54 -0.95
CA GLY A 60 -12.29 -2.38 -1.80
C GLY A 60 -11.88 -1.03 -1.19
N PRO A 61 -12.36 -0.67 0.02
CA PRO A 61 -11.99 0.59 0.69
C PRO A 61 -10.47 0.77 0.86
N TYR A 62 -9.77 -0.28 1.27
CA TYR A 62 -8.32 -0.30 1.42
C TYR A 62 -7.60 -0.10 0.08
N SER A 63 -8.00 -0.88 -0.93
CA SER A 63 -7.40 -0.88 -2.28
C SER A 63 -7.53 0.49 -2.95
N ALA A 64 -8.74 1.06 -2.94
CA ALA A 64 -9.01 2.40 -3.45
C ALA A 64 -8.21 3.49 -2.71
N SER A 65 -8.08 3.36 -1.39
CA SER A 65 -7.32 4.30 -0.57
C SER A 65 -5.81 4.21 -0.83
N LYS A 66 -5.26 3.00 -1.01
CA LYS A 66 -3.86 2.80 -1.40
C LYS A 66 -3.57 3.31 -2.82
N ALA A 67 -4.47 3.10 -3.77
CA ALA A 67 -4.38 3.68 -5.11
C ALA A 67 -4.38 5.21 -5.06
N SER A 68 -5.28 5.79 -4.26
CA SER A 68 -5.32 7.25 -4.02
C SER A 68 -4.00 7.77 -3.43
N ALA A 69 -3.42 7.05 -2.47
CA ALA A 69 -2.12 7.40 -1.90
C ALA A 69 -0.98 7.38 -2.94
N ASN A 70 -0.98 6.42 -3.88
CA ASN A 70 -0.03 6.41 -5.00
C ASN A 70 -0.18 7.65 -5.89
N VAL A 71 -1.42 8.05 -6.19
CA VAL A 71 -1.68 9.29 -6.95
C VAL A 71 -1.17 10.51 -6.19
N VAL A 72 -1.39 10.59 -4.88
CA VAL A 72 -0.85 11.67 -4.03
C VAL A 72 0.68 11.74 -4.09
N MET A 73 1.37 10.60 -3.97
CA MET A 73 2.83 10.55 -4.11
C MET A 73 3.30 11.00 -5.50
N ALA A 74 2.61 10.58 -6.57
CA ALA A 74 2.91 11.03 -7.92
C ALA A 74 2.71 12.55 -8.08
N LYS A 75 1.68 13.13 -7.45
CA LYS A 75 1.44 14.58 -7.44
C LYS A 75 2.56 15.32 -6.70
N TYR A 76 3.01 14.83 -5.54
CA TYR A 76 4.17 15.41 -4.86
C TYR A 76 5.45 15.31 -5.70
N SER A 77 5.71 14.15 -6.30
CA SER A 77 6.83 13.94 -7.21
C SER A 77 6.85 14.96 -8.34
N SER A 78 5.69 15.18 -8.97
CA SER A 78 5.55 16.15 -10.05
C SER A 78 5.71 17.59 -9.57
N ALA A 79 5.12 17.95 -8.43
CA ALA A 79 5.10 19.32 -7.92
C ALA A 79 6.46 19.77 -7.37
N LEU A 80 7.25 18.84 -6.83
CA LEU A 80 8.51 19.12 -6.14
C LEU A 80 9.73 18.59 -6.91
N ARG A 81 9.55 18.27 -8.19
CA ARG A 81 10.60 17.70 -9.05
C ARG A 81 11.84 18.58 -9.11
N GLU A 82 11.66 19.89 -9.25
CA GLU A 82 12.76 20.86 -9.35
C GLU A 82 13.57 20.98 -8.05
N GLU A 83 12.98 20.60 -6.91
CA GLU A 83 13.66 20.58 -5.62
C GLU A 83 14.56 19.34 -5.42
N GLY A 84 14.52 18.40 -6.36
CA GLY A 84 15.31 17.17 -6.32
C GLY A 84 14.87 16.17 -5.23
N ILE A 85 13.61 16.23 -4.79
CA ILE A 85 13.06 15.31 -3.80
C ILE A 85 12.46 14.09 -4.50
N LEU A 86 12.92 12.89 -4.14
CA LEU A 86 12.36 11.64 -4.62
C LEU A 86 11.09 11.28 -3.84
N PHE A 87 9.99 11.08 -4.55
CA PHE A 87 8.76 10.50 -4.02
C PHE A 87 8.55 9.13 -4.67
N LEU A 88 8.41 8.09 -3.84
CA LEU A 88 8.28 6.72 -4.30
C LEU A 88 7.20 5.99 -3.48
N SER A 89 6.39 5.17 -4.16
CA SER A 89 5.49 4.20 -3.53
C SER A 89 6.06 2.80 -3.74
N ILE A 90 6.21 2.02 -2.67
CA ILE A 90 6.74 0.65 -2.74
C ILE A 90 5.70 -0.30 -2.16
N SER A 91 5.37 -1.38 -2.87
CA SER A 91 4.62 -2.49 -2.29
C SER A 91 5.60 -3.49 -1.65
N PRO A 92 5.36 -3.94 -0.41
CA PRO A 92 6.25 -4.89 0.27
C PRO A 92 6.09 -6.34 -0.23
N GLY A 93 5.19 -6.59 -1.19
CA GLY A 93 4.74 -7.92 -1.56
C GLY A 93 3.72 -8.51 -0.57
N TYR A 94 3.48 -9.82 -0.68
CA TYR A 94 2.64 -10.54 0.29
C TYR A 94 3.51 -10.97 1.47
N VAL A 95 3.39 -10.26 2.59
CA VAL A 95 4.22 -10.43 3.79
C VAL A 95 3.39 -10.94 4.96
N ILE A 96 3.89 -11.96 5.68
CA ILE A 96 3.35 -12.35 6.98
C ILE A 96 4.04 -11.49 8.04
N THR A 97 3.26 -10.67 8.75
CA THR A 97 3.76 -9.89 9.88
C THR A 97 3.22 -10.47 11.19
N GLU A 98 3.84 -10.14 12.34
CA GLU A 98 3.39 -10.57 13.67
C GLU A 98 1.96 -10.10 14.01
N ILE A 99 1.46 -9.12 13.25
CA ILE A 99 0.05 -8.75 13.21
C ILE A 99 -0.63 -9.70 12.23
N GLU A 100 -0.91 -10.92 12.68
CA GLU A 100 -1.82 -11.81 11.94
C GLU A 100 -3.23 -11.18 11.85
N PRO A 101 -4.03 -11.54 10.83
CA PRO A 101 -5.31 -10.89 10.48
C PRO A 101 -6.34 -10.81 11.62
N SER A 102 -6.22 -11.68 12.62
CA SER A 102 -7.17 -11.87 13.72
C SER A 102 -7.54 -10.63 14.54
N ARG A 103 -6.84 -9.49 14.36
CA ARG A 103 -7.20 -8.23 15.04
C ARG A 103 -8.01 -7.24 14.21
N TYR A 104 -8.11 -7.39 12.89
CA TYR A 104 -8.87 -6.45 12.04
C TYR A 104 -9.84 -7.12 11.08
N CYS A 105 -9.66 -8.41 10.79
CA CYS A 105 -10.65 -9.23 10.10
C CYS A 105 -10.24 -10.68 10.38
N GLU A 106 -11.10 -11.50 10.98
CA GLU A 106 -10.95 -12.95 10.87
C GLU A 106 -11.06 -13.29 9.38
N VAL A 107 -9.93 -13.21 8.66
CA VAL A 107 -9.89 -13.58 7.26
C VAL A 107 -10.13 -15.08 7.26
N ASP A 108 -11.28 -15.46 6.73
CA ASP A 108 -11.68 -16.84 6.59
C ASP A 108 -10.49 -17.63 5.98
N PRO A 109 -10.09 -18.79 6.54
CA PRO A 109 -9.01 -19.60 5.99
C PRO A 109 -9.17 -19.87 4.48
N THR A 110 -10.42 -19.94 3.99
CA THR A 110 -10.79 -20.10 2.58
C THR A 110 -10.48 -18.84 1.76
N GLU A 111 -10.71 -17.65 2.31
CA GLU A 111 -10.31 -16.38 1.67
C GLU A 111 -8.79 -16.22 1.65
N SER A 112 -8.12 -16.60 2.74
CA SER A 112 -6.66 -16.61 2.82
C SER A 112 -6.04 -17.57 1.80
N GLN A 113 -6.63 -18.75 1.60
CA GLN A 113 -6.18 -19.70 0.59
C GLN A 113 -6.46 -19.19 -0.84
N GLY A 114 -7.67 -18.67 -1.10
CA GLY A 114 -8.02 -18.09 -2.39
C GLY A 114 -7.13 -16.92 -2.78
N MET A 115 -6.70 -16.10 -1.81
CA MET A 115 -5.72 -15.04 -2.05
C MET A 115 -4.35 -15.61 -2.44
N ARG A 116 -3.86 -16.64 -1.74
CA ARG A 116 -2.59 -17.30 -2.09
C ARG A 116 -2.63 -17.88 -3.50
N ASP A 117 -3.72 -18.52 -3.89
CA ASP A 117 -3.87 -19.12 -5.21
C ASP A 117 -3.86 -18.05 -6.32
N LYS A 118 -4.54 -16.92 -6.09
CA LYS A 118 -4.56 -15.77 -7.01
C LYS A 118 -3.20 -15.08 -7.14
N PHE A 119 -2.46 -14.95 -6.04
CA PHE A 119 -1.08 -14.45 -6.07
C PHE A 119 -0.15 -15.43 -6.80
N ALA A 120 -0.28 -16.74 -6.55
CA ALA A 120 0.53 -17.76 -7.20
C ALA A 120 0.34 -17.80 -8.73
N SER A 121 -0.86 -17.49 -9.23
CA SER A 121 -1.12 -17.46 -10.67
C SER A 121 -0.57 -16.22 -11.39
N HIS A 122 -0.32 -15.13 -10.67
CA HIS A 122 0.08 -13.83 -11.26
C HIS A 122 1.49 -13.37 -10.92
N VAL A 123 2.10 -13.93 -9.88
CA VAL A 123 3.46 -13.57 -9.46
C VAL A 123 4.40 -14.74 -9.76
N PRO A 124 5.25 -14.62 -10.81
CA PRO A 124 6.23 -15.65 -11.12
C PRO A 124 7.10 -15.93 -9.89
N HIS A 125 7.28 -17.22 -9.57
CA HIS A 125 8.04 -17.69 -8.41
C HIS A 125 7.44 -17.42 -7.02
N PHE A 126 6.17 -16.98 -6.93
CA PHE A 126 5.48 -16.97 -5.63
C PHE A 126 5.33 -18.40 -5.10
N THR A 127 5.97 -18.67 -3.96
CA THR A 127 5.94 -19.97 -3.27
C THR A 127 5.22 -19.88 -1.94
N ARG A 128 5.41 -18.77 -1.23
CA ARG A 128 4.77 -18.44 0.04
C ARG A 128 4.83 -16.93 0.26
N PRO A 129 4.06 -16.39 1.22
CA PRO A 129 4.32 -15.06 1.72
C PRO A 129 5.74 -14.91 2.28
N LEU A 130 6.30 -13.71 2.17
CA LEU A 130 7.62 -13.33 2.66
C LEU A 130 7.59 -13.08 4.17
N THR A 131 8.74 -13.23 4.84
CA THR A 131 8.95 -12.61 6.15
C THR A 131 9.20 -11.10 6.00
N PRO A 132 9.08 -10.31 7.08
CA PRO A 132 9.43 -8.89 7.03
C PRO A 132 10.86 -8.63 6.54
N GLU A 133 11.82 -9.45 6.95
CA GLU A 133 13.23 -9.33 6.57
C GLU A 133 13.45 -9.62 5.08
N GLU A 134 12.76 -10.64 4.56
CA GLU A 134 12.78 -10.97 3.14
C GLU A 134 12.17 -9.85 2.29
N SER A 135 11.07 -9.25 2.77
CA SER A 135 10.42 -8.11 2.12
C SER A 135 11.35 -6.88 2.04
N VAL A 136 12.01 -6.54 3.15
CA VAL A 136 12.96 -5.41 3.20
C VAL A 136 14.14 -5.65 2.26
N THR A 137 14.65 -6.87 2.18
CA THR A 137 15.79 -7.20 1.30
C THR A 137 15.42 -7.11 -0.19
N ALA A 138 14.14 -7.30 -0.52
CA ALA A 138 13.65 -7.21 -1.88
C ALA A 138 13.35 -5.78 -2.35
N CYS A 139 13.32 -4.80 -1.45
CA CYS A 139 13.01 -3.39 -1.72
C CYS A 139 14.27 -2.53 -1.87
#